data_AF-A0A1J4Q7L2-F1
#
_entry.id   AF-A0A1J4Q7L2-F1
#
_cell.length_a   1.000
_cell.length_b   1.000
_cell.length_c   1.000
_cell.angle_alpha   90.00
_cell.angle_beta   90.00
_cell.angle_gamma   90.00
#
_symmetry.space_group_name_H-M   'P 1'
#
loop_
_entity.id
_entity.type
_entity.pdbx_description
1 polymer ?
#
loop_
_entity_poly.entity_id
_entity_poly.type
_entity_poly.pdbx_seq_one_letter_code
_entity_poly.pdbx_strand_id
1 'polypeptide(L)'
;MRRLSARLIGSLPTPAGEADVIPLLGRALTTVRGRTVRLREAAFPPVTASGLWVDRTSHDLIVYEENTDPEHQLVIIGHEAWHMFHGHRGDAHEHAARASGNEGAAGLAAFVAVVSAADEPDAPLTDRTDAALHYAARSDSREADEEIEAEHFGLRLATGLQAALRLTGSPVDPHHVSGRIGASMAHRFRQV
;
A
#
# COMPACT_ATOMS: atom_id res chain seq x y z
N MET A 1 7.59 12.38 -3.43
CA MET A 1 6.74 11.17 -3.61
C MET A 1 6.66 10.61 -5.03
N ARG A 2 6.60 11.41 -6.11
CA ARG A 2 6.59 10.85 -7.51
C ARG A 2 7.75 9.88 -7.82
N ARG A 3 8.95 10.16 -7.29
CA ARG A 3 10.12 9.26 -7.40
C ARG A 3 9.91 7.93 -6.67
N LEU A 4 9.17 7.91 -5.56
CA LEU A 4 8.85 6.69 -4.82
C LEU A 4 7.88 5.81 -5.62
N SER A 5 6.80 6.38 -6.14
CA SER A 5 5.85 5.65 -7.00
C SER A 5 6.57 5.06 -8.22
N ALA A 6 7.42 5.85 -8.89
CA ALA A 6 8.22 5.36 -10.02
C ALA A 6 9.20 4.26 -9.63
N ARG A 7 9.84 4.35 -8.45
CA ARG A 7 10.71 3.29 -7.93
C ARG A 7 9.94 2.02 -7.61
N LEU A 8 8.75 2.12 -7.00
CA LEU A 8 7.91 0.97 -6.71
C LEU A 8 7.48 0.28 -8.00
N ILE A 9 6.93 1.05 -8.96
CA ILE A 9 6.53 0.53 -10.27
C ILE A 9 7.73 -0.10 -10.99
N GLY A 10 8.89 0.56 -10.98
CA GLY A 10 10.10 0.03 -11.62
C GLY A 10 10.73 -1.17 -10.92
N SER A 11 10.38 -1.44 -9.66
CA SER A 11 10.86 -2.61 -8.91
C SER A 11 9.93 -3.82 -9.06
N LEU A 12 8.77 -3.66 -9.69
CA LEU A 12 7.84 -4.75 -9.91
C LEU A 12 8.29 -5.62 -11.08
N PRO A 13 8.40 -6.94 -10.88
CA PRO A 13 8.38 -7.88 -12.00
C PRO A 13 7.11 -7.68 -12.83
N THR A 14 7.17 -8.01 -14.12
CA THR A 14 6.00 -8.03 -14.99
C THR A 14 4.94 -8.97 -14.42
N PRO A 15 3.75 -8.47 -14.06
CA PRO A 15 2.67 -9.34 -13.58
C PRO A 15 2.16 -10.23 -14.72
N ALA A 16 1.89 -11.50 -14.44
CA ALA A 16 1.31 -12.41 -15.42
C ALA A 16 -0.22 -12.26 -15.51
N GLY A 17 -0.85 -11.78 -14.43
CA GLY A 17 -2.24 -11.37 -14.40
C GLY A 17 -2.56 -10.41 -13.24
N GLU A 18 -3.82 -10.02 -13.14
CA GLU A 18 -4.30 -9.06 -12.12
C GLU A 18 -4.13 -9.59 -10.69
N ALA A 19 -4.33 -10.91 -10.49
CA ALA A 19 -4.15 -11.57 -9.18
C ALA A 19 -2.70 -11.49 -8.65
N ASP A 20 -1.71 -11.30 -9.52
CA ASP A 20 -0.31 -11.22 -9.12
C ASP A 20 0.10 -9.83 -8.62
N VAL A 21 -0.72 -8.80 -8.87
CA VAL A 21 -0.34 -7.40 -8.67
C VAL A 21 -0.09 -7.08 -7.21
N ILE A 22 -0.98 -7.51 -6.30
CA ILE A 22 -0.84 -7.26 -4.87
C ILE A 22 0.34 -8.05 -4.28
N PRO A 23 0.53 -9.36 -4.56
CA PRO A 23 1.73 -10.08 -4.13
C PRO A 23 3.05 -9.46 -4.63
N LEU A 24 3.10 -9.01 -5.89
CA LEU A 24 4.27 -8.32 -6.43
C LEU A 24 4.43 -6.94 -5.76
N LEU A 25 3.31 -6.24 -5.56
CA LEU A 25 3.05 -5.17 -4.58
C LEU A 25 3.96 -5.24 -3.37
N GLY A 26 3.68 -6.22 -2.52
CA GLY A 26 4.35 -6.45 -1.25
C GLY A 26 5.87 -6.68 -1.41
N ARG A 27 6.29 -7.39 -2.46
CA ARG A 27 7.73 -7.62 -2.73
C ARG A 27 8.45 -6.33 -3.12
N ALA A 28 7.83 -5.49 -3.96
CA ALA A 28 8.40 -4.20 -4.33
C ALA A 28 8.47 -3.26 -3.13
N LEU A 29 7.40 -3.21 -2.32
CA LEU A 29 7.39 -2.45 -1.07
C LEU A 29 8.50 -2.90 -0.12
N THR A 30 8.63 -4.20 0.10
CA THR A 30 9.71 -4.79 0.92
C THR A 30 11.09 -4.36 0.43
N THR A 31 11.32 -4.45 -0.89
CA THR A 31 12.60 -4.11 -1.51
C THR A 31 12.93 -2.63 -1.35
N VAL A 32 11.96 -1.74 -1.58
CA VAL A 32 12.17 -0.29 -1.50
C VAL A 32 12.26 0.20 -0.05
N ARG A 33 11.53 -0.44 0.86
CA ARG A 33 11.55 -0.18 2.31
C ARG A 33 12.85 -0.65 2.96
N GLY A 34 13.45 -1.74 2.45
CA GLY A 34 14.59 -2.39 3.08
C GLY A 34 14.23 -3.19 4.34
N ARG A 35 12.93 -3.42 4.56
CA ARG A 35 12.33 -4.17 5.66
C ARG A 35 11.14 -4.95 5.10
N THR A 36 10.83 -6.11 5.66
CA THR A 36 9.67 -6.91 5.26
C THR A 36 8.39 -6.08 5.36
N VAL A 37 7.62 -6.03 4.27
CA VAL A 37 6.28 -5.46 4.21
C VAL A 37 5.29 -6.56 3.87
N ARG A 38 4.32 -6.81 4.75
CA ARG A 38 3.23 -7.79 4.54
C ARG A 38 1.96 -7.06 4.15
N LEU A 39 1.25 -7.61 3.17
CA LEU A 39 -0.07 -7.11 2.75
C LEU A 39 -1.11 -8.13 3.17
N ARG A 40 -2.19 -7.67 3.79
CA ARG A 40 -3.27 -8.53 4.28
C ARG A 40 -4.64 -7.92 3.98
N GLU A 41 -5.50 -8.71 3.37
CA GLU A 41 -6.91 -8.36 3.24
C GLU A 41 -7.68 -8.68 4.53
N ALA A 42 -8.66 -7.85 4.87
CA ALA A 42 -9.59 -8.07 5.97
C ALA A 42 -10.87 -7.25 5.78
N ALA A 43 -12.01 -7.73 6.27
CA ALA A 43 -13.23 -6.93 6.40
C ALA A 43 -13.11 -5.95 7.57
N PHE A 44 -13.12 -4.65 7.28
CA PHE A 44 -13.10 -3.61 8.29
C PHE A 44 -14.49 -3.43 8.91
N PRO A 45 -14.58 -3.13 10.22
CA PRO A 45 -15.84 -2.73 10.82
C PRO A 45 -16.42 -1.49 10.14
N PRO A 46 -17.76 -1.38 10.04
CA PRO A 46 -18.40 -0.19 9.47
C PRO A 46 -17.87 1.10 10.14
N VAL A 47 -17.76 2.18 9.35
CA VAL A 47 -17.37 3.54 9.80
C VAL A 47 -16.00 3.69 10.49
N THR A 48 -15.07 2.75 10.33
CA THR A 48 -13.71 2.86 10.91
C THR A 48 -12.67 3.40 9.91
N ALA A 49 -12.18 2.55 9.02
CA ALA A 49 -11.15 2.83 8.02
C ALA A 49 -11.31 1.83 6.87
N SER A 50 -10.68 2.09 5.71
CA SER A 50 -10.56 1.11 4.63
C SER A 50 -9.16 0.49 4.54
N GLY A 51 -8.21 1.01 5.31
CA GLY A 51 -6.82 0.57 5.36
C GLY A 51 -6.18 0.86 6.71
N LEU A 52 -5.07 0.17 6.99
CA LEU A 52 -4.28 0.37 8.19
C LEU A 52 -2.83 -0.05 7.95
N TRP A 53 -1.88 0.75 8.41
CA TRP A 53 -0.48 0.34 8.58
C TRP A 53 -0.14 0.11 10.06
N VAL A 54 0.53 -1.01 10.34
CA VAL A 54 1.02 -1.39 11.66
C VAL A 54 2.54 -1.55 11.61
N ASP A 55 3.26 -0.75 12.39
CA ASP A 55 4.71 -0.88 12.57
C ASP A 55 4.99 -1.92 13.65
N ARG A 56 5.35 -3.14 13.23
CA ARG A 56 5.72 -4.25 14.12
C ARG A 56 7.23 -4.28 14.26
N THR A 57 7.78 -4.70 15.39
CA THR A 57 9.26 -4.82 15.57
C THR A 57 9.96 -5.55 14.41
N SER A 58 9.36 -6.64 13.90
CA SER A 58 9.97 -7.45 12.84
C SER A 58 9.69 -6.98 11.41
N HIS A 59 8.56 -6.32 11.16
CA HIS A 59 8.06 -6.05 9.80
C HIS A 59 7.02 -4.92 9.78
N ASP A 60 6.73 -4.36 8.61
CA ASP A 60 5.59 -3.45 8.41
C ASP A 60 4.40 -4.29 7.92
N LEU A 61 3.22 -4.16 8.54
CA LEU A 61 1.99 -4.82 8.10
C LEU A 61 1.02 -3.77 7.54
N ILE A 62 0.59 -3.93 6.30
CA ILE A 62 -0.46 -3.12 5.67
C ILE A 62 -1.70 -3.99 5.50
N VAL A 63 -2.78 -3.57 6.13
CA VAL A 63 -4.10 -4.21 6.07
C VAL A 63 -4.99 -3.37 5.15
N TYR A 64 -5.74 -4.00 4.26
CA TYR A 64 -6.64 -3.32 3.32
C TYR A 64 -8.00 -4.00 3.25
N GLU A 65 -9.05 -3.22 2.96
CA GLU A 65 -10.43 -3.70 2.90
C GLU A 65 -10.64 -4.74 1.78
N GLU A 66 -11.03 -5.95 2.17
CA GLU A 66 -11.24 -7.07 1.24
C GLU A 66 -12.49 -6.87 0.36
N ASN A 67 -13.51 -6.16 0.85
CA ASN A 67 -14.79 -5.95 0.15
C ASN A 67 -14.77 -4.75 -0.82
N THR A 68 -13.60 -4.38 -1.33
CA THR A 68 -13.44 -3.36 -2.37
C THR A 68 -12.89 -3.96 -3.66
N ASP A 69 -13.21 -3.35 -4.81
CA ASP A 69 -12.67 -3.79 -6.10
C ASP A 69 -11.12 -3.73 -6.10
N PRO A 70 -10.42 -4.59 -6.86
CA PRO A 70 -8.95 -4.65 -6.85
C PRO A 70 -8.27 -3.31 -7.13
N GLU A 71 -8.86 -2.47 -7.98
CA GLU A 71 -8.36 -1.12 -8.26
C GLU A 71 -8.39 -0.23 -7.01
N HIS A 72 -9.47 -0.29 -6.23
CA HIS A 72 -9.59 0.44 -4.97
C HIS A 72 -8.66 -0.12 -3.90
N GLN A 73 -8.46 -1.43 -3.82
CA GLN A 73 -7.49 -2.06 -2.91
C GLN A 73 -6.07 -1.51 -3.15
N LEU A 74 -5.66 -1.31 -4.42
CA LEU A 74 -4.35 -0.71 -4.73
C LEU A 74 -4.22 0.74 -4.28
N VAL A 75 -5.31 1.52 -4.32
CA VAL A 75 -5.34 2.89 -3.80
C VAL A 75 -5.16 2.89 -2.28
N ILE A 76 -5.90 2.01 -1.59
CA ILE A 76 -5.79 1.82 -0.13
C ILE A 76 -4.35 1.44 0.24
N ILE A 77 -3.79 0.38 -0.37
CA ILE A 77 -2.41 -0.07 -0.10
C ILE A 77 -1.41 1.06 -0.36
N GLY A 78 -1.58 1.81 -1.45
CA GLY A 78 -0.72 2.93 -1.77
C GLY A 78 -0.80 4.05 -0.73
N HIS A 79 -2.00 4.38 -0.26
CA HIS A 79 -2.22 5.35 0.80
C HIS A 79 -1.49 4.93 2.10
N GLU A 80 -1.68 3.70 2.57
CA GLU A 80 -1.01 3.19 3.76
C GLU A 80 0.53 3.13 3.59
N ALA A 81 0.99 2.74 2.41
CA ALA A 81 2.42 2.75 2.10
C ALA A 81 3.01 4.17 2.13
N TRP A 82 2.25 5.20 1.75
CA TRP A 82 2.70 6.59 1.85
C TRP A 82 3.01 6.93 3.31
N HIS A 83 2.11 6.62 4.24
CA HIS A 83 2.30 6.84 5.68
C HIS A 83 3.52 6.10 6.22
N MET A 84 3.67 4.83 5.84
CA MET A 84 4.85 4.01 6.18
C MET A 84 6.18 4.66 5.73
N PHE A 85 6.23 5.21 4.51
CA PHE A 85 7.45 5.84 3.98
C PHE A 85 7.69 7.25 4.50
N HIS A 86 6.64 7.98 4.88
CA HIS A 86 6.76 9.33 5.42
C HIS A 86 7.09 9.34 6.92
N GLY A 87 6.91 8.22 7.62
CA GLY A 87 7.40 8.02 8.98
C GLY A 87 6.61 8.77 10.05
N HIS A 88 5.36 9.13 9.77
CA HIS A 88 4.51 9.76 10.79
C HIS A 88 4.10 8.74 11.86
N ARG A 89 4.62 8.97 13.07
CA ARG A 89 4.18 8.36 14.33
C ARG A 89 2.95 9.07 14.86
N GLY A 90 1.86 9.07 14.09
CA GLY A 90 0.57 9.52 14.61
C GLY A 90 0.05 8.45 15.58
N ASP A 91 -0.19 8.81 16.84
CA ASP A 91 -0.82 7.92 17.82
C ASP A 91 -2.28 7.69 17.43
N ALA A 92 -2.53 6.58 16.72
CA ALA A 92 -3.83 6.19 16.16
C ALA A 92 -4.98 6.15 17.18
N HIS A 93 -4.65 5.98 18.46
CA HIS A 93 -5.63 5.85 19.53
C HIS A 93 -6.41 7.16 19.80
N GLU A 94 -5.84 8.32 19.46
CA GLU A 94 -6.46 9.61 19.77
C GLU A 94 -7.48 10.08 18.72
N HIS A 95 -7.33 9.69 17.45
CA HIS A 95 -8.15 10.24 16.36
C HIS A 95 -9.22 9.30 15.80
N ALA A 96 -9.06 7.97 15.88
CA ALA A 96 -10.17 7.05 15.58
C ALA A 96 -11.38 7.29 16.52
N ALA A 97 -11.11 7.73 17.76
CA ALA A 97 -12.12 8.14 18.73
C ALA A 97 -12.86 9.42 18.34
N ARG A 98 -12.24 10.27 17.51
CA ARG A 98 -12.79 11.55 17.08
C ARG A 98 -13.62 11.43 15.79
N ALA A 99 -13.25 10.53 14.87
CA ALA A 99 -13.97 10.33 13.59
C ALA A 99 -15.19 9.39 13.72
N SER A 100 -15.12 8.40 14.62
CA SER A 100 -16.10 7.31 14.72
C SER A 100 -16.82 7.27 16.09
N GLY A 101 -16.53 8.26 16.95
CA GLY A 101 -16.91 8.24 18.36
C GLY A 101 -16.14 7.19 19.16
N ASN A 102 -16.34 7.15 20.48
CA ASN A 102 -15.67 6.19 21.38
C ASN A 102 -15.93 4.72 20.99
N GLU A 103 -17.10 4.42 20.42
CA GLU A 103 -17.46 3.06 20.00
C GLU A 103 -16.66 2.60 18.78
N GLY A 104 -16.46 3.47 17.78
CA GLY A 104 -15.65 3.14 16.61
C GLY A 104 -14.15 3.03 16.91
N ALA A 105 -13.62 3.80 17.87
CA ALA A 105 -12.27 3.58 18.38
C ALA A 105 -12.09 2.22 19.05
N ALA A 106 -13.04 1.83 19.91
CA ALA A 106 -13.01 0.52 20.55
C ALA A 106 -13.11 -0.61 19.51
N GLY A 107 -13.98 -0.45 18.51
CA GLY A 107 -14.11 -1.37 17.37
C GLY A 107 -12.81 -1.52 16.58
N LEU A 108 -12.14 -0.40 16.26
CA LEU A 108 -10.86 -0.41 15.55
C LEU A 108 -9.75 -1.05 16.39
N ALA A 109 -9.65 -0.71 17.68
CA ALA A 109 -8.67 -1.33 18.58
C ALA A 109 -8.87 -2.85 18.70
N ALA A 110 -10.12 -3.30 18.78
CA ALA A 110 -10.44 -4.74 18.77
C ALA A 110 -10.08 -5.39 17.43
N PHE A 111 -10.41 -4.76 16.30
CA PHE A 111 -10.05 -5.24 14.97
C PHE A 111 -8.53 -5.38 14.80
N VAL A 112 -7.79 -4.36 15.19
CA VAL A 112 -6.33 -4.36 15.20
C VAL A 112 -5.77 -5.55 15.99
N ALA A 113 -6.30 -5.80 17.20
CA ALA A 113 -5.84 -6.89 18.04
C ALA A 113 -6.06 -8.25 17.35
N VAL A 114 -7.21 -8.43 16.69
CA VAL A 114 -7.53 -9.62 15.91
C VAL A 114 -6.59 -9.78 14.72
N VAL A 115 -6.39 -8.73 13.91
CA VAL A 115 -5.53 -8.79 12.73
C VAL A 115 -4.07 -9.03 13.11
N SER A 116 -3.60 -8.36 14.17
CA SER A 116 -2.25 -8.55 14.72
C SER A 116 -2.02 -9.97 15.23
N ALA A 117 -3.01 -10.57 15.90
CA ALA A 117 -2.91 -11.96 16.37
C ALA A 117 -2.92 -12.96 15.21
N ALA A 118 -3.63 -12.64 14.13
CA ALA A 118 -3.75 -13.51 12.97
C ALA A 118 -2.58 -13.41 11.99
N ASP A 119 -1.77 -12.34 12.02
CA ASP A 119 -0.58 -12.19 11.16
C ASP A 119 0.58 -13.10 11.58
N GLU A 120 0.71 -13.34 12.89
CA GLU A 120 1.76 -14.18 13.48
C GLU A 120 1.13 -15.18 14.49
N PRO A 121 0.45 -16.23 14.02
CA PRO A 121 -0.27 -17.17 14.90
C PRO A 121 0.68 -17.94 15.84
N ASP A 122 1.95 -18.10 15.44
CA ASP A 122 2.98 -18.86 16.17
C ASP A 122 4.02 -17.99 16.89
N ALA A 123 4.01 -16.65 16.72
CA ALA A 123 5.01 -15.80 17.37
C ALA A 123 4.78 -15.68 18.90
N PRO A 124 5.84 -15.53 19.71
CA PRO A 124 5.73 -15.27 21.14
C PRO A 124 4.86 -14.04 21.46
N LEU A 125 4.10 -14.07 22.55
CA LEU A 125 3.20 -12.97 22.97
C LEU A 125 3.92 -11.61 23.12
N THR A 126 5.23 -11.61 23.42
CA THR A 126 6.05 -10.39 23.50
C THR A 126 6.12 -9.68 22.15
N ASP A 127 6.43 -10.39 21.06
CA ASP A 127 6.47 -9.84 19.70
C ASP A 127 5.06 -9.47 19.21
N ARG A 128 4.01 -10.01 19.83
CA ARG A 128 2.62 -9.66 19.53
C ARG A 128 2.24 -8.25 20.01
N THR A 129 2.89 -7.80 21.07
CA THR A 129 2.55 -6.57 21.82
C THR A 129 3.38 -5.36 21.36
N ASP A 130 4.42 -5.57 20.55
CA ASP A 130 5.31 -4.51 20.07
C ASP A 130 4.78 -3.77 18.80
N ALA A 131 3.46 -3.57 18.71
CA ALA A 131 2.86 -2.89 17.57
C ALA A 131 2.59 -1.42 17.88
N ALA A 132 3.23 -0.53 17.13
CA ALA A 132 2.75 0.84 17.02
C ALA A 132 1.68 0.89 15.92
N LEU A 133 0.52 1.44 16.27
CA LEU A 133 -0.61 1.58 15.36
C LEU A 133 -0.59 2.95 14.74
N HIS A 134 -0.66 3.00 13.42
CA HIS A 134 -0.64 4.24 12.68
C HIS A 134 -1.87 4.29 11.78
N TYR A 135 -2.80 5.16 12.18
CA TYR A 135 -4.01 5.44 11.43
C TYR A 135 -4.10 6.94 11.21
N ALA A 136 -4.38 7.27 9.97
CA ALA A 136 -4.71 8.59 9.49
C ALA A 136 -6.13 8.97 9.91
N ALA A 137 -6.28 9.77 10.96
CA ALA A 137 -7.53 10.48 11.17
C ALA A 137 -7.29 11.98 11.32
N ARG A 138 -8.33 12.73 10.94
CA ARG A 138 -8.29 14.18 10.76
C ARG A 138 -8.28 14.91 12.11
N SER A 139 -7.19 15.57 12.50
CA SER A 139 -7.26 16.85 13.25
C SER A 139 -5.92 17.60 13.26
N ASP A 140 -5.57 18.23 12.13
CA ASP A 140 -4.88 19.52 12.01
C ASP A 140 -4.69 19.84 10.50
N SER A 141 -4.49 21.10 10.12
CA SER A 141 -4.36 21.46 8.69
C SER A 141 -3.19 20.75 8.01
N ARG A 142 -2.12 20.47 8.76
CA ARG A 142 -0.97 19.70 8.28
C ARG A 142 -1.31 18.22 8.10
N GLU A 143 -2.05 17.62 9.03
CA GLU A 143 -2.53 16.24 8.87
C GLU A 143 -3.44 16.14 7.65
N ALA A 144 -4.30 17.15 7.40
CA ALA A 144 -5.14 17.18 6.20
C ALA A 144 -4.34 17.24 4.90
N ASP A 145 -3.25 18.02 4.84
CA ASP A 145 -2.36 18.07 3.67
C ASP A 145 -1.63 16.73 3.46
N GLU A 146 -1.19 16.08 4.54
CA GLU A 146 -0.56 14.76 4.53
C GLU A 146 -1.55 13.68 4.04
N GLU A 147 -2.80 13.72 4.48
CA GLU A 147 -3.87 12.85 3.98
C GLU A 147 -4.15 13.01 2.48
N ILE A 148 -4.21 14.26 2.01
CA ILE A 148 -4.39 14.56 0.59
C ILE A 148 -3.20 14.02 -0.24
N GLU A 149 -1.98 14.16 0.27
CA GLU A 149 -0.79 13.63 -0.41
C GLU A 149 -0.76 12.09 -0.41
N ALA A 150 -1.21 11.45 0.67
CA ALA A 150 -1.36 10.00 0.77
C ALA A 150 -2.41 9.49 -0.23
N GLU A 151 -3.59 10.11 -0.29
CA GLU A 151 -4.64 9.81 -1.26
C GLU A 151 -4.16 9.98 -2.71
N HIS A 152 -3.54 11.13 -3.03
CA HIS A 152 -2.97 11.36 -4.34
C HIS A 152 -1.85 10.36 -4.69
N PHE A 153 -1.07 9.91 -3.71
CA PHE A 153 -0.06 8.88 -3.94
C PHE A 153 -0.70 7.53 -4.24
N GLY A 154 -1.70 7.11 -3.47
CA GLY A 154 -2.47 5.89 -3.72
C GLY A 154 -3.05 5.86 -5.13
N LEU A 155 -3.74 6.93 -5.53
CA LEU A 155 -4.32 7.06 -6.87
C LEU A 155 -3.26 6.98 -7.98
N ARG A 156 -2.15 7.70 -7.84
CA ARG A 156 -1.06 7.67 -8.83
C ARG A 156 -0.40 6.30 -8.93
N LEU A 157 -0.19 5.62 -7.80
CA LEU A 157 0.40 4.29 -7.77
C LEU A 157 -0.54 3.30 -8.48
N ALA A 158 -1.81 3.25 -8.09
CA ALA A 158 -2.81 2.37 -8.69
C ALA A 158 -2.94 2.59 -10.21
N THR A 159 -3.06 3.85 -10.63
CA THR A 159 -3.12 4.21 -12.07
C THR A 159 -1.87 3.75 -12.82
N GLY A 160 -0.68 3.93 -12.22
CA GLY A 160 0.58 3.50 -12.81
C GLY A 160 0.70 1.98 -12.97
N LEU A 161 0.23 1.22 -11.97
CA LEU A 161 0.18 -0.24 -12.01
C LEU A 161 -0.78 -0.75 -13.06
N GLN A 162 -1.98 -0.19 -13.13
CA GLN A 162 -2.96 -0.52 -14.17
C GLN A 162 -2.43 -0.23 -15.57
N ALA A 163 -1.75 0.91 -15.76
CA ALA A 163 -1.13 1.24 -17.03
C ALA A 163 -0.05 0.21 -17.40
N ALA A 164 0.78 -0.22 -16.46
CA ALA A 164 1.77 -1.26 -16.69
C ALA A 164 1.14 -2.60 -17.07
N LEU A 165 0.06 -3.01 -16.38
CA LEU A 165 -0.70 -4.22 -16.69
C LEU A 165 -1.34 -4.21 -18.07
N ARG A 166 -1.91 -3.07 -18.49
CA ARG A 166 -2.50 -2.93 -19.83
C ARG A 166 -1.45 -3.08 -20.93
N LEU A 167 -0.23 -2.61 -20.69
CA LEU A 167 0.87 -2.77 -21.64
C LEU A 167 1.39 -4.20 -21.72
N THR A 168 1.28 -4.98 -20.64
CA THR A 168 1.75 -6.38 -20.59
C THR A 168 0.68 -7.38 -21.02
N GLY A 169 -0.60 -7.04 -20.83
CA GLY A 169 -1.77 -7.85 -21.22
C GLY A 169 -2.28 -7.61 -22.64
N SER A 170 -1.73 -6.64 -23.39
CA SER A 170 -2.07 -6.49 -24.80
C SER A 170 -1.52 -7.68 -25.58
N PRO A 171 -2.35 -8.46 -26.30
CA PRO A 171 -1.84 -9.38 -27.31
C PRO A 171 -1.02 -8.53 -28.26
N VAL A 172 0.21 -8.94 -28.53
CA VAL A 172 0.98 -8.39 -29.64
C VAL A 172 0.19 -8.77 -30.89
N ASP A 173 -0.65 -7.85 -31.39
CA ASP A 173 -1.17 -7.94 -32.74
C ASP A 173 0.04 -7.86 -33.68
N PRO A 174 0.36 -8.94 -34.43
CA PRO A 174 1.50 -8.96 -35.35
C PRO A 174 1.42 -7.90 -36.44
N HIS A 175 0.28 -7.20 -36.59
CA HIS A 175 0.05 -6.18 -37.60
C HIS A 175 0.03 -4.74 -37.08
N HIS A 176 0.23 -4.50 -35.77
CA HIS A 176 0.28 -3.13 -35.25
C HIS A 176 1.71 -2.55 -35.24
N VAL A 177 1.96 -1.63 -36.17
CA VAL A 177 3.24 -0.95 -36.45
C VAL A 177 3.79 -0.08 -35.29
N SER A 178 3.17 -0.10 -34.11
CA SER A 178 3.55 0.71 -32.95
C SER A 178 4.76 0.18 -32.17
N GLY A 179 5.23 -1.03 -32.46
CA GLY A 179 6.38 -1.67 -31.78
C GLY A 179 7.77 -1.11 -32.15
N ARG A 180 7.89 -0.15 -33.07
CA ARG A 180 9.20 0.32 -33.56
C ARG A 180 9.87 1.41 -32.72
N ILE A 181 9.15 2.04 -31.77
CA ILE A 181 9.71 3.15 -31.00
C ILE A 181 10.54 2.65 -29.79
N GLY A 182 10.24 1.47 -29.24
CA GLY A 182 10.97 0.91 -28.09
C GLY A 182 12.40 0.43 -28.40
N ALA A 183 12.68 0.04 -29.64
CA ALA A 183 13.99 -0.51 -30.03
C ALA A 183 15.02 0.56 -30.45
N SER A 184 14.61 1.81 -30.71
CA SER A 184 15.51 2.86 -31.22
C SER A 184 16.20 3.69 -30.12
N MET A 185 15.75 3.61 -28.87
CA MET A 185 16.32 4.39 -27.75
C MET A 185 17.43 3.67 -26.98
N ALA A 186 17.56 2.34 -27.14
CA ALA A 186 18.57 1.54 -26.43
C ALA A 186 20.00 1.66 -26.99
N HIS A 187 20.19 2.30 -28.15
CA HIS A 187 21.50 2.43 -28.79
C HIS A 187 22.22 3.77 -28.55
N ARG A 188 21.70 4.68 -27.72
CA ARG A 188 22.29 6.02 -27.54
C ARG A 188 22.99 6.31 -26.21
N PHE A 189 23.16 5.31 -25.34
CA PHE A 189 23.90 5.44 -24.07
C PHE A 189 25.01 4.39 -23.88
N ARG A 190 25.67 3.98 -24.97
CA ARG A 190 26.95 3.27 -24.87
C ARG A 190 27.95 3.81 -25.90
N GLN A 191 28.59 4.92 -25.52
CA GLN A 191 29.85 5.51 -25.98
C GLN A 191 29.87 6.88 -25.27
N VAL A 192 30.80 7.25 -24.38
CA VAL A 192 32.21 6.92 -24.17
C VAL A 192 32.48 6.90 -22.67
#